data_AF-A0A4Q2UJ81-F1
#
_entry.id   AF-A0A4Q2UJ81-F1
#
_cell.length_a   1.000
_cell.length_b   1.000
_cell.length_c   1.000
_cell.angle_alpha   90.00
_cell.angle_beta   90.00
_cell.angle_gamma   90.00
#
_symmetry.space_group_name_H-M   'P 1'
#
loop_
_entity.id
_entity.type
_entity.pdbx_description
1 polymer ?
#
loop_
_entity_poly.entity_id
_entity_poly.type
_entity_poly.pdbx_seq_one_letter_code
_entity_poly.pdbx_strand_id
1 'polypeptide(L)'
;MALNIPVPVASLAVSYASRFVFIALIASLFLMTGCKKDTEVTPGGSVVANAGPDQSVQVGQLVTLDGAGSLDSDGKPLTYQWTLIRRPAKSSAALSSPATAKPTFRPDEVGEYELELTVTSANGKSTDKVIVAASVAEPIAISANITVKTVLVDRIVNPDLPDYIVTKSVDVSHELTINPGVVIAFERDVRLNVNDNGGLLIAKGEPERKIRFVGVQKIKGYWLGIALYSGSNANLMEYVEVMHAGSRPIYSTTKAALFLSGGSRAQIALKNSLFTQNDGYGVYVYDGGILREFEKNTFTSHTEAGMLLDAENVRKLDAASTFTGGNGRNVVEVTPSSVNGTNEVTWMAFADKTPYRINGEFTINTGFRLSPGVTMEMNRDAVIRVNSSGYLSAKGTATEKVVLTGAERTAGYWRGLICYSQDSKNVLENAEVTNAGSGIIVSGKKANVAIYGTKAAMTIRNTRISGSGGYGVFVSYGASANTDLMTVNTFETNAQTNVLIEK
;
A
#
# COMPACT_ATOMS: atom_id res chain seq x y z
N MET A 1 -56.14 20.99 34.08
CA MET A 1 -57.26 21.11 33.12
C MET A 1 -57.34 19.78 32.39
N ALA A 2 -58.39 19.02 32.67
CA ALA A 2 -58.61 17.65 32.21
C ALA A 2 -59.29 17.62 30.83
N LEU A 3 -59.10 16.54 30.07
CA LEU A 3 -60.12 15.54 29.69
C LEU A 3 -59.54 14.62 28.58
N ASN A 4 -59.32 13.31 28.80
CA ASN A 4 -60.22 12.13 28.86
C ASN A 4 -60.66 11.50 27.50
N ILE A 5 -59.89 10.48 27.07
CA ILE A 5 -60.17 9.07 26.60
C ILE A 5 -61.66 8.59 26.65
N PRO A 6 -62.23 7.52 25.96
CA PRO A 6 -61.71 6.39 25.09
C PRO A 6 -62.53 5.93 23.82
N VAL A 7 -61.86 5.14 22.94
CA VAL A 7 -62.08 3.77 22.31
C VAL A 7 -63.51 3.11 22.14
N PRO A 8 -63.67 1.90 21.51
CA PRO A 8 -63.97 1.44 20.11
C PRO A 8 -65.38 0.77 19.90
N VAL A 9 -65.64 0.04 18.78
CA VAL A 9 -66.17 -1.36 18.65
C VAL A 9 -66.64 -1.72 17.21
N ALA A 10 -66.72 -3.03 16.96
CA ALA A 10 -66.69 -3.86 15.75
C ALA A 10 -67.98 -4.10 14.92
N SER A 11 -67.77 -4.80 13.79
CA SER A 11 -68.56 -5.92 13.21
C SER A 11 -69.96 -5.65 12.60
N LEU A 12 -70.18 -6.14 11.37
CA LEU A 12 -71.21 -7.16 11.03
C LEU A 12 -71.16 -7.59 9.55
N ALA A 13 -71.29 -8.90 9.33
CA ALA A 13 -71.56 -9.56 8.05
C ALA A 13 -73.07 -9.57 7.74
N VAL A 14 -73.47 -9.95 6.50
CA VAL A 14 -74.57 -10.90 6.17
C VAL A 14 -74.91 -10.89 4.66
N SER A 15 -74.87 -12.09 4.07
CA SER A 15 -75.79 -12.76 3.10
C SER A 15 -76.34 -12.02 1.86
N TYR A 16 -76.35 -12.72 0.72
CA TYR A 16 -77.61 -13.14 0.07
C TYR A 16 -77.43 -14.44 -0.72
N ALA A 17 -78.25 -15.45 -0.38
CA ALA A 17 -78.53 -16.63 -1.19
C ALA A 17 -79.92 -16.48 -1.83
N SER A 18 -80.12 -17.00 -3.04
CA SER A 18 -81.45 -17.40 -3.51
C SER A 18 -81.37 -18.62 -4.43
N ARG A 19 -82.19 -19.62 -4.12
CA ARG A 19 -82.49 -20.86 -4.88
C ARG A 19 -83.85 -20.71 -5.57
N PHE A 20 -84.15 -21.58 -6.55
CA PHE A 20 -85.44 -22.24 -6.92
C PHE A 20 -85.50 -22.42 -8.48
N VAL A 21 -85.95 -23.49 -9.16
CA VAL A 21 -86.26 -24.93 -8.91
C VAL A 21 -86.83 -25.52 -10.24
N PHE A 22 -86.45 -26.77 -10.59
CA PHE A 22 -87.18 -27.85 -11.32
C PHE A 22 -87.80 -27.71 -12.75
N ILE A 23 -87.49 -28.65 -13.68
CA ILE A 23 -88.32 -29.82 -14.13
C ILE A 23 -87.61 -30.66 -15.24
N ALA A 24 -87.93 -31.96 -15.23
CA ALA A 24 -87.39 -33.17 -15.87
C ALA A 24 -87.52 -33.33 -17.42
N LEU A 25 -86.78 -34.30 -18.00
CA LEU A 25 -87.37 -35.46 -18.72
C LEU A 25 -86.34 -36.54 -19.18
N ILE A 26 -86.65 -37.79 -18.81
CA ILE A 26 -86.50 -39.10 -19.50
C ILE A 26 -85.11 -39.61 -19.94
N ALA A 27 -84.77 -40.77 -19.35
CA ALA A 27 -83.74 -41.69 -19.78
C ALA A 27 -84.32 -42.86 -20.61
N SER A 28 -83.45 -43.41 -21.46
CA SER A 28 -83.42 -44.74 -22.09
C SER A 28 -84.10 -44.97 -23.45
N LEU A 29 -83.28 -45.13 -24.50
CA LEU A 29 -83.44 -46.21 -25.47
C LEU A 29 -82.07 -46.63 -26.06
N PHE A 30 -81.84 -47.94 -26.09
CA PHE A 30 -80.67 -48.66 -26.55
C PHE A 30 -80.57 -48.72 -28.09
N LEU A 31 -79.36 -48.66 -28.65
CA LEU A 31 -78.72 -49.67 -29.54
C LEU A 31 -77.61 -49.08 -30.43
N MET A 32 -76.39 -49.56 -30.18
CA MET A 32 -75.43 -50.13 -31.15
C MET A 32 -74.75 -49.26 -32.23
N THR A 33 -73.42 -49.43 -32.22
CA THR A 33 -72.44 -49.38 -33.32
C THR A 33 -71.93 -48.03 -33.82
N GLY A 34 -70.64 -47.83 -33.58
CA GLY A 34 -69.85 -46.77 -34.17
C GLY A 34 -68.52 -46.59 -33.44
N CYS A 35 -67.64 -47.61 -33.47
CA CYS A 35 -66.24 -47.38 -33.13
C CYS A 35 -65.65 -46.34 -34.09
N LYS A 36 -65.59 -45.08 -33.65
CA LYS A 36 -64.48 -44.21 -34.03
C LYS A 36 -63.68 -44.00 -32.75
N LYS A 37 -62.53 -44.65 -32.71
CA LYS A 37 -61.47 -44.32 -31.76
C LYS A 37 -61.07 -42.90 -32.14
N ASP A 38 -61.63 -41.91 -31.46
CA ASP A 38 -61.09 -40.56 -31.53
C ASP A 38 -59.66 -40.68 -31.01
N THR A 39 -58.71 -40.57 -31.93
CA THR A 39 -57.33 -40.29 -31.57
C THR A 39 -57.36 -38.99 -30.79
N GLU A 40 -57.32 -39.08 -29.46
CA GLU A 40 -56.80 -38.01 -28.64
C GLU A 40 -55.45 -37.64 -29.26
N VAL A 41 -55.43 -36.50 -29.95
CA VAL A 41 -54.18 -35.87 -30.34
C VAL A 41 -53.57 -35.44 -29.02
N THR A 42 -52.71 -36.28 -28.44
CA THR A 42 -51.84 -35.85 -27.36
C THR A 42 -51.17 -34.56 -27.84
N PRO A 43 -51.30 -33.42 -27.15
CA PRO A 43 -50.62 -32.21 -27.56
C PRO A 43 -49.14 -32.56 -27.75
N GLY A 44 -48.61 -32.34 -28.96
CA GLY A 44 -47.20 -32.61 -29.22
C GLY A 44 -46.36 -31.83 -28.22
N GLY A 45 -45.32 -32.47 -27.67
CA GLY A 45 -44.42 -31.81 -26.74
C GLY A 45 -43.88 -30.50 -27.34
N SER A 46 -43.61 -29.52 -26.49
CA SER A 46 -43.14 -28.20 -26.89
C SER A 46 -41.89 -27.80 -26.13
N VAL A 47 -41.05 -26.96 -26.75
CA VAL A 47 -39.83 -26.40 -26.17
C VAL A 47 -40.01 -24.90 -26.00
N VAL A 48 -39.65 -24.38 -24.83
CA VAL A 48 -39.65 -22.94 -24.53
C VAL A 48 -38.23 -22.55 -24.13
N ALA A 49 -37.56 -21.77 -24.99
CA ALA A 49 -36.31 -21.13 -24.64
C ALA A 49 -36.57 -19.97 -23.67
N ASN A 50 -35.67 -19.79 -22.71
CA ASN A 50 -35.68 -18.67 -21.76
C ASN A 50 -34.23 -18.22 -21.59
N ALA A 51 -33.89 -17.08 -22.19
CA ALA A 51 -32.56 -16.47 -22.17
C ALA A 51 -32.26 -15.72 -20.86
N GLY A 52 -33.24 -15.62 -19.96
CA GLY A 52 -33.16 -14.83 -18.75
C GLY A 52 -33.46 -13.34 -18.99
N PRO A 53 -33.47 -12.53 -17.91
CA PRO A 53 -33.75 -11.11 -18.01
C PRO A 53 -32.58 -10.33 -18.64
N ASP A 54 -32.91 -9.18 -19.23
CA ASP A 54 -31.93 -8.19 -19.70
C ASP A 54 -30.99 -7.75 -18.55
N GLN A 55 -29.73 -7.46 -18.90
CA GLN A 55 -28.69 -7.12 -17.93
C GLN A 55 -28.11 -5.73 -18.21
N SER A 56 -27.83 -4.97 -17.15
CA SER A 56 -27.07 -3.71 -17.22
C SER A 56 -25.73 -3.89 -16.52
N VAL A 57 -24.63 -3.67 -17.23
CA VAL A 57 -23.28 -4.01 -16.76
C VAL A 57 -22.27 -2.93 -17.16
N GLN A 58 -21.08 -2.97 -16.55
CA GLN A 58 -19.97 -2.13 -16.98
C GLN A 58 -19.23 -2.76 -18.15
N VAL A 59 -18.64 -1.91 -18.99
CA VAL A 59 -17.62 -2.36 -19.97
C VAL A 59 -16.51 -3.12 -19.23
N GLY A 60 -16.16 -4.29 -19.74
CA GLY A 60 -15.16 -5.22 -19.20
C GLY A 60 -15.71 -6.21 -18.16
N GLN A 61 -16.91 -6.00 -17.63
CA GLN A 61 -17.51 -6.88 -16.62
C GLN A 61 -17.79 -8.27 -17.20
N LEU A 62 -17.46 -9.34 -16.46
CA LEU A 62 -17.84 -10.69 -16.87
C LEU A 62 -19.36 -10.85 -16.74
N VAL A 63 -20.02 -11.13 -17.85
CA VAL A 63 -21.44 -11.40 -17.91
C VAL A 63 -21.65 -12.90 -18.01
N THR A 64 -22.50 -13.44 -17.15
CA THR A 64 -22.98 -14.82 -17.23
C THR A 64 -24.42 -14.79 -17.70
N LEU A 65 -24.70 -15.43 -18.84
CA LEU A 65 -26.07 -15.63 -19.30
C LEU A 65 -26.67 -16.85 -18.60
N ASP A 66 -28.00 -16.93 -18.51
CA ASP A 66 -28.65 -18.05 -17.84
C ASP A 66 -29.82 -18.59 -18.63
N GLY A 67 -29.56 -19.64 -19.42
CA GLY A 67 -30.55 -20.37 -20.18
C GLY A 67 -31.27 -21.45 -19.37
N ALA A 68 -30.90 -21.67 -18.11
CA ALA A 68 -31.36 -22.83 -17.33
C ALA A 68 -32.87 -22.81 -17.01
N GLY A 69 -33.54 -21.68 -17.20
CA GLY A 69 -35.01 -21.57 -17.12
C GLY A 69 -35.75 -22.12 -18.34
N SER A 70 -35.02 -22.62 -19.36
CA SER A 70 -35.61 -23.23 -20.56
C SER A 70 -36.19 -24.60 -20.25
N LEU A 71 -37.29 -24.96 -20.91
CA LEU A 71 -38.07 -26.15 -20.57
C LEU A 71 -38.56 -26.88 -21.81
N ASP A 72 -38.64 -28.20 -21.68
CA ASP A 72 -39.41 -29.08 -22.56
C ASP A 72 -40.64 -29.56 -21.80
N SER A 73 -41.83 -29.50 -22.41
CA SER A 73 -43.10 -29.86 -21.73
C SER A 73 -43.15 -31.30 -21.24
N ASP A 74 -42.34 -32.19 -21.81
CA ASP A 74 -42.26 -33.60 -21.46
C ASP A 74 -40.96 -33.94 -20.69
N GLY A 75 -40.21 -32.91 -20.29
CA GLY A 75 -38.96 -33.06 -19.54
C GLY A 75 -37.81 -33.69 -20.33
N LYS A 76 -37.84 -33.62 -21.67
CA LYS A 76 -36.75 -34.15 -22.50
C LYS A 76 -35.45 -33.34 -22.32
N PRO A 77 -34.26 -33.96 -22.51
CA PRO A 77 -32.99 -33.25 -22.47
C PRO A 77 -32.93 -32.10 -23.47
N LEU A 78 -32.32 -30.99 -23.04
CA LEU A 78 -32.15 -29.76 -23.82
C LEU A 78 -30.71 -29.59 -24.28
N THR A 79 -30.53 -29.16 -25.52
CA THR A 79 -29.25 -28.67 -26.07
C THR A 79 -29.32 -27.16 -26.23
N TYR A 80 -28.27 -26.46 -25.82
CA TYR A 80 -28.19 -25.00 -25.84
C TYR A 80 -27.25 -24.53 -26.93
N GLN A 81 -27.56 -23.40 -27.56
CA GLN A 81 -26.65 -22.69 -28.45
C GLN A 81 -26.90 -21.19 -28.35
N TRP A 82 -25.91 -20.46 -27.88
CA TRP A 82 -25.93 -19.01 -27.79
C TRP A 82 -25.22 -18.36 -28.97
N THR A 83 -25.77 -17.25 -29.47
CA THR A 83 -25.20 -16.44 -30.53
C THR A 83 -25.23 -14.97 -30.14
N LEU A 84 -24.11 -14.26 -30.29
CA LEU A 84 -24.06 -12.80 -30.19
C LEU A 84 -24.48 -12.21 -31.54
N ILE A 85 -25.73 -11.75 -31.64
CA ILE A 85 -26.35 -11.34 -32.91
C ILE A 85 -26.14 -9.86 -33.23
N ARG A 86 -25.98 -9.02 -32.20
CA ARG A 86 -25.67 -7.59 -32.35
C ARG A 86 -24.71 -7.15 -31.26
N ARG A 87 -23.75 -6.29 -31.63
CA ARG A 87 -22.80 -5.64 -30.72
C ARG A 87 -22.39 -4.28 -31.29
N PRO A 88 -21.82 -3.37 -30.48
CA PRO A 88 -21.29 -2.09 -30.98
C PRO A 88 -20.28 -2.30 -32.12
N ALA A 89 -20.22 -1.36 -33.07
CA ALA A 89 -19.42 -1.54 -34.30
C ALA A 89 -17.92 -1.78 -34.07
N LYS A 90 -17.37 -1.25 -32.96
CA LYS A 90 -15.97 -1.41 -32.57
C LYS A 90 -15.73 -2.63 -31.67
N SER A 91 -16.79 -3.33 -31.26
CA SER A 91 -16.71 -4.45 -30.34
C SER A 91 -16.11 -5.68 -31.02
N SER A 92 -15.21 -6.34 -30.29
CA SER A 92 -14.62 -7.64 -30.59
C SER A 92 -15.14 -8.77 -29.69
N ALA A 93 -16.03 -8.45 -28.73
CA ALA A 93 -16.56 -9.37 -27.73
C ALA A 93 -17.07 -10.70 -28.31
N ALA A 94 -16.73 -11.82 -27.67
CA ALA A 94 -17.14 -13.15 -28.06
C ALA A 94 -17.63 -13.98 -26.86
N LEU A 95 -18.52 -14.93 -27.12
CA LEU A 95 -19.02 -15.87 -26.13
C LEU A 95 -17.98 -16.96 -25.83
N SER A 96 -17.84 -17.27 -24.55
CA SER A 96 -17.16 -18.46 -24.05
C SER A 96 -18.18 -19.56 -23.78
N SER A 97 -17.88 -20.77 -24.24
CA SER A 97 -18.73 -21.96 -24.06
C SER A 97 -20.19 -21.76 -24.52
N PRO A 98 -20.43 -21.27 -25.75
CA PRO A 98 -21.78 -20.91 -26.24
C PRO A 98 -22.76 -22.09 -26.30
N ALA A 99 -22.29 -23.33 -26.25
CA ALA A 99 -23.14 -24.53 -26.24
C ALA A 99 -23.60 -24.98 -24.83
N THR A 100 -23.34 -24.17 -23.80
CA THR A 100 -23.72 -24.48 -22.41
C THR A 100 -24.96 -23.69 -21.98
N ALA A 101 -25.61 -24.12 -20.89
CA ALA A 101 -26.75 -23.39 -20.34
C ALA A 101 -26.35 -22.01 -19.78
N LYS A 102 -25.09 -21.83 -19.36
CA LYS A 102 -24.57 -20.60 -18.76
C LYS A 102 -23.24 -20.17 -19.40
N PRO A 103 -23.24 -19.72 -20.66
CA PRO A 103 -22.03 -19.17 -21.28
C PRO A 103 -21.68 -17.83 -20.62
N THR A 104 -20.46 -17.35 -20.91
CA THR A 104 -20.01 -16.04 -20.43
C THR A 104 -19.43 -15.21 -21.56
N PHE A 105 -19.46 -13.88 -21.41
CA PHE A 105 -18.72 -12.97 -22.28
C PHE A 105 -18.37 -11.69 -21.52
N ARG A 106 -17.54 -10.83 -22.14
CA ARG A 106 -17.24 -9.48 -21.62
C ARG A 106 -17.59 -8.45 -22.69
N PRO A 107 -18.48 -7.49 -22.44
CA PRO A 107 -18.66 -6.36 -23.33
C PRO A 107 -17.39 -5.50 -23.30
N ASP A 108 -16.85 -5.13 -24.45
CA ASP A 108 -15.60 -4.38 -24.59
C ASP A 108 -15.81 -2.93 -25.06
N GLU A 109 -17.03 -2.59 -25.45
CA GLU A 109 -17.48 -1.27 -25.89
C GLU A 109 -18.82 -0.89 -25.24
N VAL A 110 -19.07 0.41 -25.12
CA VAL A 110 -20.35 0.96 -24.65
C VAL A 110 -21.45 0.68 -25.67
N GLY A 111 -22.61 0.27 -25.17
CA GLY A 111 -23.80 0.04 -25.99
C GLY A 111 -24.46 -1.31 -25.71
N GLU A 112 -25.41 -1.66 -26.56
CA GLU A 112 -26.20 -2.87 -26.42
C GLU A 112 -25.57 -4.06 -27.14
N TYR A 113 -25.56 -5.19 -26.45
CA TYR A 113 -25.22 -6.51 -26.97
C TYR A 113 -26.50 -7.34 -26.95
N GLU A 114 -26.96 -7.75 -28.12
CA GLU A 114 -28.15 -8.60 -28.25
C GLU A 114 -27.67 -10.04 -28.44
N LEU A 115 -28.10 -10.92 -27.55
CA LEU A 115 -27.74 -12.33 -27.56
C LEU A 115 -28.99 -13.17 -27.75
N GLU A 116 -28.89 -14.20 -28.59
CA GLU A 116 -29.97 -15.14 -28.86
C GLU A 116 -29.59 -16.52 -28.30
N LEU A 117 -30.46 -17.05 -27.46
CA LEU A 117 -30.44 -18.44 -27.03
C LEU A 117 -31.32 -19.27 -27.98
N THR A 118 -30.73 -20.28 -28.61
CA THR A 118 -31.45 -21.38 -29.24
C THR A 118 -31.45 -22.59 -28.30
N VAL A 119 -32.63 -23.14 -28.02
CA VAL A 119 -32.79 -24.41 -27.30
C VAL A 119 -33.39 -25.45 -28.23
N THR A 120 -32.80 -26.64 -28.26
CA THR A 120 -33.28 -27.79 -29.06
C THR A 120 -33.52 -28.99 -28.16
N SER A 121 -34.65 -29.67 -28.36
CA SER A 121 -34.97 -30.96 -27.75
C SER A 121 -35.52 -31.92 -28.82
N ALA A 122 -35.86 -33.15 -28.41
CA ALA A 122 -36.57 -34.09 -29.28
C ALA A 122 -37.95 -33.58 -29.76
N ASN A 123 -38.55 -32.64 -29.02
CA ASN A 123 -39.86 -32.06 -29.29
C ASN A 123 -39.80 -30.76 -30.11
N GLY A 124 -38.60 -30.33 -30.54
CA GLY A 124 -38.43 -29.22 -31.47
C GLY A 124 -37.35 -28.23 -31.05
N LYS A 125 -37.45 -27.01 -31.57
CA LYS A 125 -36.50 -25.92 -31.33
C LYS A 125 -37.26 -24.64 -30.99
N SER A 126 -36.71 -23.87 -30.05
CA SER A 126 -37.22 -22.57 -29.62
C SER A 126 -36.07 -21.58 -29.46
N THR A 127 -36.37 -20.29 -29.56
CA THR A 127 -35.39 -19.21 -29.42
C THR A 127 -35.90 -18.13 -28.50
N ASP A 128 -35.00 -17.54 -27.73
CA ASP A 128 -35.28 -16.38 -26.89
C ASP A 128 -34.07 -15.44 -26.89
N LYS A 129 -34.29 -14.16 -26.57
CA LYS A 129 -33.27 -13.11 -26.65
C LYS A 129 -33.08 -12.41 -25.32
N VAL A 130 -31.87 -11.94 -25.09
CA VAL A 130 -31.50 -11.11 -23.95
C VAL A 130 -30.62 -9.96 -24.42
N ILE A 131 -30.91 -8.77 -23.91
CA ILE A 131 -30.11 -7.57 -24.14
C ILE A 131 -29.19 -7.34 -22.95
N VAL A 132 -27.92 -7.11 -23.24
CA VAL A 132 -26.94 -6.67 -22.26
C VAL A 132 -26.52 -5.24 -22.62
N ALA A 133 -26.95 -4.28 -21.81
CA ALA A 133 -26.58 -2.88 -21.94
C ALA A 133 -25.29 -2.60 -21.17
N ALA A 134 -24.20 -2.31 -21.89
CA ALA A 134 -22.91 -1.97 -21.30
C ALA A 134 -22.70 -0.45 -21.23
N SER A 135 -22.34 0.05 -20.05
CA SER A 135 -22.04 1.47 -19.82
C SER A 135 -20.67 1.69 -19.17
N VAL A 136 -20.19 2.93 -19.18
CA VAL A 136 -19.03 3.34 -18.37
C VAL A 136 -19.55 3.76 -17.00
N ALA A 137 -18.91 3.29 -15.93
CA ALA A 137 -19.16 3.82 -14.60
C ALA A 137 -18.33 5.07 -14.35
N GLU A 138 -18.96 6.08 -13.76
CA GLU A 138 -18.29 7.32 -13.38
C GLU A 138 -17.75 7.25 -11.94
N PRO A 139 -16.60 7.91 -11.67
CA PRO A 139 -16.07 8.03 -10.32
C PRO A 139 -17.02 8.80 -9.40
N ILE A 140 -17.10 8.40 -8.13
CA ILE A 140 -17.80 9.21 -7.11
C ILE A 140 -16.89 10.32 -6.60
N ALA A 141 -17.40 11.56 -6.62
CA ALA A 141 -16.72 12.67 -5.97
C ALA A 141 -16.76 12.53 -4.44
N ILE A 142 -15.59 12.61 -3.80
CA ILE A 142 -15.44 12.80 -2.35
C ILE A 142 -15.08 14.27 -2.12
N SER A 143 -16.06 15.04 -1.65
CA SER A 143 -15.93 16.50 -1.47
C SER A 143 -16.18 16.98 -0.05
N ALA A 144 -16.43 16.06 0.88
CA ALA A 144 -16.76 16.33 2.28
C ALA A 144 -15.88 15.51 3.23
N ASN A 145 -15.73 16.02 4.44
CA ASN A 145 -14.97 15.35 5.50
C ASN A 145 -15.62 14.02 5.92
N ILE A 146 -14.79 13.06 6.31
CA ILE A 146 -15.21 11.77 6.83
C ILE A 146 -15.41 11.90 8.35
N THR A 147 -16.63 12.19 8.77
CA THR A 147 -17.02 12.38 10.18
C THR A 147 -17.81 11.20 10.75
N VAL A 148 -18.12 10.20 9.94
CA VAL A 148 -18.75 8.94 10.31
C VAL A 148 -18.00 7.79 9.65
N LYS A 149 -18.15 6.58 10.19
CA LYS A 149 -17.57 5.38 9.58
C LYS A 149 -17.95 5.30 8.10
N THR A 150 -16.95 5.30 7.23
CA THR A 150 -17.12 5.29 5.79
C THR A 150 -16.33 4.13 5.19
N VAL A 151 -16.95 3.39 4.30
CA VAL A 151 -16.34 2.26 3.58
C VAL A 151 -16.35 2.57 2.09
N LEU A 152 -15.16 2.64 1.49
CA LEU A 152 -14.99 2.77 0.05
C LEU A 152 -14.87 1.37 -0.57
N VAL A 153 -15.68 1.11 -1.60
CA VAL A 153 -15.80 -0.18 -2.27
C VAL A 153 -15.33 -0.06 -3.71
N ASP A 154 -14.69 -1.11 -4.20
CA ASP A 154 -14.31 -1.25 -5.61
C ASP A 154 -15.59 -1.32 -6.45
N ARG A 155 -15.74 -0.38 -7.37
CA ARG A 155 -16.97 -0.12 -8.13
C ARG A 155 -16.73 -0.01 -9.63
N ILE A 156 -15.53 0.31 -10.09
CA ILE A 156 -15.21 0.41 -11.51
C ILE A 156 -14.35 -0.78 -11.92
N VAL A 157 -14.90 -1.62 -12.81
CA VAL A 157 -14.24 -2.85 -13.27
C VAL A 157 -12.89 -2.58 -13.94
N ASN A 158 -12.76 -1.45 -14.63
CA ASN A 158 -11.49 -1.06 -15.23
C ASN A 158 -10.57 -0.44 -14.17
N PRO A 159 -9.49 -1.15 -13.75
CA PRO A 159 -8.58 -0.63 -12.75
C PRO A 159 -7.89 0.66 -13.22
N ASP A 160 -7.74 0.94 -14.51
CA ASP A 160 -7.06 2.17 -14.94
C ASP A 160 -7.87 3.46 -14.69
N LEU A 161 -9.14 3.31 -14.29
CA LEU A 161 -10.04 4.40 -13.96
C LEU A 161 -10.26 4.49 -12.44
N PRO A 162 -10.42 5.71 -11.88
CA PRO A 162 -10.63 5.88 -10.45
C PRO A 162 -12.07 5.56 -10.04
N ASP A 163 -12.27 4.78 -8.98
CA ASP A 163 -13.56 4.62 -8.32
C ASP A 163 -14.06 5.93 -7.69
N TYR A 164 -13.12 6.70 -7.15
CA TYR A 164 -13.40 7.92 -6.41
C TYR A 164 -12.47 9.05 -6.85
N ILE A 165 -13.01 10.27 -6.92
CA ILE A 165 -12.22 11.49 -7.14
C ILE A 165 -12.37 12.40 -5.91
N VAL A 166 -11.26 12.71 -5.26
CA VAL A 166 -11.21 13.66 -4.15
C VAL A 166 -11.04 15.06 -4.73
N THR A 167 -12.12 15.85 -4.72
CA THR A 167 -12.18 17.17 -5.38
C THR A 167 -11.78 18.34 -4.48
N LYS A 168 -11.74 18.10 -3.17
CA LYS A 168 -11.31 19.07 -2.15
C LYS A 168 -10.54 18.34 -1.08
N SER A 169 -9.70 19.05 -0.33
CA SER A 169 -8.98 18.42 0.79
C SER A 169 -10.00 17.87 1.80
N VAL A 170 -9.82 16.61 2.18
CA VAL A 170 -10.73 15.87 3.04
C VAL A 170 -10.04 15.58 4.36
N ASP A 171 -10.73 15.92 5.44
CA ASP A 171 -10.36 15.52 6.78
C ASP A 171 -11.09 14.23 7.16
N VAL A 172 -10.32 13.28 7.67
CA VAL A 172 -10.80 12.01 8.23
C VAL A 172 -10.73 12.14 9.74
N SER A 173 -11.88 12.32 10.37
CA SER A 173 -12.06 12.41 11.84
C SER A 173 -12.87 11.23 12.39
N HIS A 174 -13.14 10.23 11.56
CA HIS A 174 -13.70 8.94 11.92
C HIS A 174 -13.07 7.84 11.04
N GLU A 175 -13.36 6.56 11.30
CA GLU A 175 -12.91 5.43 10.46
C GLU A 175 -13.23 5.61 8.96
N LEU A 176 -12.17 5.60 8.14
CA LEU A 176 -12.19 5.41 6.70
C LEU A 176 -11.57 4.05 6.37
N THR A 177 -12.43 3.11 5.92
CA THR A 177 -12.01 1.79 5.45
C THR A 177 -12.07 1.75 3.92
N ILE A 178 -11.02 1.23 3.30
CA ILE A 178 -10.89 1.13 1.84
C ILE A 178 -10.69 -0.34 1.48
N ASN A 179 -11.59 -0.88 0.66
CA ASN A 179 -11.56 -2.29 0.26
C ASN A 179 -10.52 -2.56 -0.85
N PRO A 180 -10.08 -3.82 -1.02
CA PRO A 180 -9.20 -4.22 -2.11
C PRO A 180 -9.71 -3.79 -3.49
N GLY A 181 -8.79 -3.36 -4.35
CA GLY A 181 -9.06 -2.93 -5.73
C GLY A 181 -9.37 -1.44 -5.90
N VAL A 182 -9.74 -0.74 -4.83
CA VAL A 182 -10.16 0.66 -4.91
C VAL A 182 -9.05 1.59 -5.41
N VAL A 183 -9.39 2.42 -6.39
CA VAL A 183 -8.58 3.51 -6.94
C VAL A 183 -9.18 4.85 -6.57
N ILE A 184 -8.41 5.66 -5.84
CA ILE A 184 -8.79 7.01 -5.42
C ILE A 184 -7.88 8.00 -6.15
N ALA A 185 -8.47 8.80 -7.03
CA ALA A 185 -7.79 9.91 -7.68
C ALA A 185 -7.95 11.21 -6.91
N PHE A 186 -6.93 12.05 -6.90
CA PHE A 186 -6.91 13.34 -6.22
C PHE A 186 -6.77 14.46 -7.24
N GLU A 187 -7.61 15.49 -7.12
CA GLU A 187 -7.43 16.72 -7.88
C GLU A 187 -6.16 17.47 -7.46
N ARG A 188 -5.80 18.47 -8.26
CA ARG A 188 -4.54 19.20 -8.09
C ARG A 188 -4.44 19.83 -6.70
N ASP A 189 -3.29 19.67 -6.05
CA ASP A 189 -2.98 20.25 -4.72
C ASP A 189 -3.89 19.83 -3.56
N VAL A 190 -4.74 18.82 -3.78
CA VAL A 190 -5.64 18.25 -2.77
C VAL A 190 -4.89 17.28 -1.85
N ARG A 191 -5.25 17.26 -0.56
CA ARG A 191 -4.70 16.35 0.46
C ARG A 191 -5.76 15.52 1.15
N LEU A 192 -5.35 14.36 1.66
CA LEU A 192 -6.11 13.58 2.64
C LEU A 192 -5.48 13.78 4.02
N ASN A 193 -6.21 14.33 4.96
CA ASN A 193 -5.76 14.42 6.36
C ASN A 193 -6.42 13.32 7.18
N VAL A 194 -5.66 12.57 7.95
CA VAL A 194 -6.17 11.60 8.92
C VAL A 194 -5.89 12.15 10.31
N ASN A 195 -6.90 12.78 10.90
CA ASN A 195 -6.74 13.64 12.08
C ASN A 195 -6.57 12.84 13.38
N ASP A 196 -6.01 13.49 14.39
CA ASP A 196 -5.82 12.95 15.74
C ASP A 196 -7.10 12.94 16.61
N ASN A 197 -8.17 13.56 16.14
CA ASN A 197 -9.49 13.62 16.80
C ASN A 197 -10.44 12.48 16.39
N GLY A 198 -9.95 11.24 16.37
CA GLY A 198 -10.74 10.05 16.02
C GLY A 198 -10.57 9.56 14.58
N GLY A 199 -9.70 10.18 13.79
CA GLY A 199 -9.36 9.70 12.45
C GLY A 199 -8.72 8.32 12.49
N LEU A 200 -9.10 7.47 11.53
CA LEU A 200 -8.54 6.13 11.37
C LEU A 200 -8.55 5.79 9.88
N LEU A 201 -7.42 5.35 9.35
CA LEU A 201 -7.29 4.87 7.97
C LEU A 201 -7.00 3.37 7.95
N ILE A 202 -7.91 2.59 7.38
CA ILE A 202 -7.71 1.16 7.13
C ILE A 202 -7.72 0.94 5.62
N ALA A 203 -6.54 0.83 5.01
CA ALA A 203 -6.36 0.49 3.60
C ALA A 203 -5.66 -0.87 3.50
N LYS A 204 -6.44 -1.94 3.33
CA LYS A 204 -5.93 -3.31 3.23
C LYS A 204 -6.34 -3.91 1.89
N GLY A 205 -5.44 -3.80 0.91
CA GLY A 205 -5.57 -4.44 -0.39
C GLY A 205 -5.12 -5.89 -0.38
N GLU A 206 -5.05 -6.46 -1.58
CA GLU A 206 -4.54 -7.80 -1.85
C GLU A 206 -3.47 -7.73 -2.96
N PRO A 207 -2.58 -8.74 -3.12
CA PRO A 207 -1.53 -8.73 -4.15
C PRO A 207 -2.03 -8.39 -5.56
N GLU A 208 -3.18 -8.96 -5.95
CA GLU A 208 -3.80 -8.78 -7.27
C GLU A 208 -4.88 -7.68 -7.29
N ARG A 209 -5.23 -7.13 -6.12
CA ARG A 209 -6.27 -6.11 -5.95
C ARG A 209 -5.77 -5.03 -5.00
N LYS A 210 -4.71 -4.36 -5.43
CA LYS A 210 -4.09 -3.28 -4.66
C LYS A 210 -5.00 -2.07 -4.58
N ILE A 211 -4.92 -1.35 -3.47
CA ILE A 211 -5.55 -0.03 -3.32
C ILE A 211 -4.59 1.00 -3.88
N ARG A 212 -5.09 1.99 -4.64
CA ARG A 212 -4.23 3.01 -5.25
C ARG A 212 -4.69 4.42 -4.93
N PHE A 213 -3.76 5.25 -4.45
CA PHE A 213 -3.91 6.70 -4.31
C PHE A 213 -3.11 7.39 -5.41
N VAL A 214 -3.79 8.06 -6.33
CA VAL A 214 -3.18 8.62 -7.56
C VAL A 214 -3.60 10.07 -7.81
N GLY A 215 -2.83 10.84 -8.55
CA GLY A 215 -3.31 12.10 -9.12
C GLY A 215 -4.29 11.84 -10.28
N VAL A 216 -5.28 12.72 -10.47
CA VAL A 216 -6.16 12.71 -11.66
C VAL A 216 -5.32 12.80 -12.93
N GLN A 217 -4.25 13.60 -12.93
CA GLN A 217 -3.20 13.51 -13.94
C GLN A 217 -2.02 12.71 -13.40
N LYS A 218 -1.47 11.82 -14.24
CA LYS A 218 -0.35 10.93 -13.91
C LYS A 218 0.99 11.66 -13.99
N ILE A 219 1.16 12.70 -13.17
CA ILE A 219 2.34 13.58 -13.12
C ILE A 219 2.88 13.62 -11.69
N LYS A 220 4.21 13.51 -11.50
CA LYS A 220 4.81 13.65 -10.15
C LYS A 220 4.43 15.00 -9.54
N GLY A 221 3.99 15.01 -8.28
CA GLY A 221 3.61 16.25 -7.61
C GLY A 221 2.31 16.87 -8.14
N TYR A 222 1.35 16.07 -8.60
CA TYR A 222 0.05 16.57 -9.03
C TYR A 222 -0.85 16.93 -7.84
N TRP A 223 -0.94 16.04 -6.85
CA TRP A 223 -1.69 16.24 -5.61
C TRP A 223 -0.75 16.33 -4.43
N LEU A 224 -1.25 16.77 -3.27
CA LEU A 224 -0.37 17.11 -2.15
C LEU A 224 0.19 15.87 -1.46
N GLY A 225 -0.66 14.90 -1.13
CA GLY A 225 -0.29 13.71 -0.36
C GLY A 225 -1.25 13.42 0.79
N ILE A 226 -0.85 12.48 1.64
CA ILE A 226 -1.58 12.01 2.82
C ILE A 226 -0.86 12.51 4.06
N ALA A 227 -1.56 13.27 4.91
CA ALA A 227 -1.05 13.72 6.20
C ALA A 227 -1.71 12.91 7.33
N LEU A 228 -0.93 12.08 8.02
CA LEU A 228 -1.37 11.27 9.14
C LEU A 228 -1.01 11.95 10.46
N TYR A 229 -2.03 12.37 11.20
CA TYR A 229 -1.93 12.87 12.56
C TYR A 229 -2.42 11.84 13.58
N SER A 230 -3.33 10.95 13.17
CA SER A 230 -3.92 9.93 14.04
C SER A 230 -2.88 9.03 14.71
N GLY A 231 -2.93 9.02 16.05
CA GLY A 231 -2.21 8.07 16.89
C GLY A 231 -2.90 6.70 17.03
N SER A 232 -3.91 6.38 16.23
CA SER A 232 -4.57 5.07 16.28
C SER A 232 -3.62 3.94 15.86
N ASN A 233 -3.52 2.89 16.66
CA ASN A 233 -2.71 1.71 16.32
C ASN A 233 -3.33 0.87 15.19
N ALA A 234 -4.59 1.12 14.83
CA ALA A 234 -5.31 0.45 13.76
C ALA A 234 -5.04 1.06 12.37
N ASN A 235 -4.33 2.20 12.28
CA ASN A 235 -3.92 2.76 11.00
C ASN A 235 -3.08 1.76 10.22
N LEU A 236 -3.49 1.45 8.99
CA LEU A 236 -2.92 0.38 8.18
C LEU A 236 -2.89 0.77 6.70
N MET A 237 -1.74 0.52 6.07
CA MET A 237 -1.59 0.41 4.63
C MET A 237 -0.93 -0.94 4.31
N GLU A 238 -1.65 -1.82 3.63
CA GLU A 238 -1.16 -3.12 3.19
C GLU A 238 -1.59 -3.37 1.74
N TYR A 239 -0.65 -3.71 0.84
CA TYR A 239 -0.89 -3.77 -0.61
C TYR A 239 -1.51 -2.47 -1.17
N VAL A 240 -0.89 -1.34 -0.80
CA VAL A 240 -1.29 0.00 -1.22
C VAL A 240 -0.23 0.56 -2.18
N GLU A 241 -0.65 1.29 -3.21
CA GLU A 241 0.24 2.10 -4.04
C GLU A 241 -0.09 3.59 -3.89
N VAL A 242 0.93 4.42 -3.67
CA VAL A 242 0.79 5.88 -3.56
C VAL A 242 1.67 6.55 -4.62
N MET A 243 1.01 7.26 -5.54
CA MET A 243 1.63 7.81 -6.75
C MET A 243 1.23 9.26 -7.00
N HIS A 244 2.08 10.00 -7.73
CA HIS A 244 1.81 11.35 -8.23
C HIS A 244 1.63 12.43 -7.13
N ALA A 245 2.01 12.14 -5.89
CA ALA A 245 1.86 13.04 -4.76
C ALA A 245 3.03 14.03 -4.62
N GLY A 246 2.92 14.96 -3.66
CA GLY A 246 3.94 15.90 -3.23
C GLY A 246 4.03 17.21 -4.04
N SER A 247 2.89 17.75 -4.47
CA SER A 247 2.83 19.00 -5.24
C SER A 247 3.49 20.20 -4.54
N ARG A 248 3.40 20.24 -3.20
CA ARG A 248 3.98 21.27 -2.32
C ARG A 248 4.39 20.65 -0.99
N PRO A 249 5.23 21.33 -0.18
CA PRO A 249 5.59 20.82 1.14
C PRO A 249 4.37 20.44 1.98
N ILE A 250 4.36 19.21 2.48
CA ILE A 250 3.30 18.68 3.33
C ILE A 250 3.52 19.09 4.79
N TYR A 251 4.78 19.26 5.18
CA TYR A 251 5.19 19.77 6.48
C TYR A 251 6.49 20.56 6.35
N SER A 252 6.53 21.75 6.97
CA SER A 252 7.66 22.68 6.88
C SER A 252 8.07 22.90 5.42
N THR A 253 9.31 22.58 5.05
CA THR A 253 9.85 22.67 3.70
C THR A 253 9.85 21.34 2.94
N THR A 254 9.37 20.26 3.56
CA THR A 254 9.48 18.89 3.04
C THR A 254 8.25 18.47 2.26
N LYS A 255 8.44 18.05 1.00
CA LYS A 255 7.44 17.35 0.19
C LYS A 255 7.49 15.84 0.47
N ALA A 256 6.34 15.21 0.65
CA ALA A 256 6.25 13.76 0.75
C ALA A 256 4.87 13.24 0.33
N ALA A 257 4.80 12.00 -0.14
CA ALA A 257 3.52 11.37 -0.48
C ALA A 257 2.71 10.96 0.77
N LEU A 258 3.40 10.50 1.81
CA LEU A 258 2.83 10.22 3.12
C LEU A 258 3.66 10.91 4.21
N PHE A 259 3.01 11.70 5.05
CA PHE A 259 3.59 12.35 6.22
C PHE A 259 3.03 11.77 7.51
N LEU A 260 3.89 11.46 8.47
CA LEU A 260 3.51 11.08 9.83
C LEU A 260 3.91 12.19 10.80
N SER A 261 2.91 12.79 11.46
CA SER A 261 3.11 13.81 12.48
C SER A 261 3.62 13.20 13.78
N GLY A 262 4.77 13.67 14.26
CA GLY A 262 5.27 13.23 15.55
C GLY A 262 4.68 13.96 16.76
N GLY A 263 4.21 15.21 16.60
CA GLY A 263 3.57 15.96 17.69
C GLY A 263 2.29 15.30 18.23
N SER A 264 1.57 14.60 17.36
CA SER A 264 0.36 13.83 17.70
C SER A 264 0.64 12.33 17.87
N ARG A 265 1.91 11.92 17.85
CA ARG A 265 2.37 10.52 17.89
C ARG A 265 1.67 9.65 16.84
N ALA A 266 1.55 10.17 15.63
CA ALA A 266 0.94 9.46 14.52
C ALA A 266 1.62 8.11 14.32
N GLN A 267 0.84 7.06 14.10
CA GLN A 267 1.38 5.72 13.94
C GLN A 267 0.67 4.95 12.83
N ILE A 268 1.39 4.06 12.16
CA ILE A 268 0.86 3.23 11.06
C ILE A 268 1.59 1.88 10.97
N ALA A 269 0.88 0.84 10.55
CA ALA A 269 1.48 -0.36 9.97
C ALA A 269 1.55 -0.21 8.44
N LEU A 270 2.74 -0.36 7.87
CA LEU A 270 3.00 -0.20 6.45
C LEU A 270 3.62 -1.47 5.87
N LYS A 271 2.88 -2.20 5.05
CA LYS A 271 3.29 -3.53 4.58
C LYS A 271 3.04 -3.71 3.08
N ASN A 272 3.92 -4.42 2.38
CA ASN A 272 3.74 -4.84 0.99
C ASN A 272 3.29 -3.69 0.06
N SER A 273 3.69 -2.46 0.34
CA SER A 273 3.18 -1.25 -0.31
C SER A 273 4.23 -0.60 -1.21
N LEU A 274 3.75 0.06 -2.26
CA LEU A 274 4.57 0.73 -3.27
C LEU A 274 4.40 2.25 -3.17
N PHE A 275 5.49 2.96 -2.93
CA PHE A 275 5.55 4.40 -3.16
C PHE A 275 6.33 4.60 -4.44
N THR A 276 5.71 5.25 -5.44
CA THR A 276 6.40 5.50 -6.70
C THR A 276 5.95 6.78 -7.38
N GLN A 277 6.82 7.37 -8.20
CA GLN A 277 6.48 8.53 -9.04
C GLN A 277 5.90 9.72 -8.25
N ASN A 278 6.48 9.99 -7.07
CA ASN A 278 6.12 11.15 -6.25
C ASN A 278 7.18 12.26 -6.38
N ASP A 279 6.76 13.52 -6.23
CA ASP A 279 7.67 14.65 -6.08
C ASP A 279 7.93 14.88 -4.58
N GLY A 280 9.18 14.81 -4.11
CA GLY A 280 9.51 14.71 -2.69
C GLY A 280 9.82 13.28 -2.27
N TYR A 281 9.75 13.02 -0.96
CA TYR A 281 9.95 11.69 -0.39
C TYR A 281 8.73 10.79 -0.61
N GLY A 282 8.93 9.47 -0.62
CA GLY A 282 7.81 8.52 -0.53
C GLY A 282 7.11 8.67 0.83
N VAL A 283 7.87 8.49 1.92
CA VAL A 283 7.36 8.65 3.29
C VAL A 283 8.26 9.59 4.09
N TYR A 284 7.64 10.53 4.80
CA TYR A 284 8.31 11.37 5.78
C TYR A 284 7.75 11.10 7.18
N VAL A 285 8.57 10.56 8.06
CA VAL A 285 8.26 10.38 9.48
C VAL A 285 8.91 11.52 10.25
N TYR A 286 8.09 12.45 10.73
CA TYR A 286 8.57 13.53 11.60
C TYR A 286 8.85 13.03 13.01
N ASP A 287 9.79 13.69 13.70
CA ASP A 287 10.26 13.32 15.04
C ASP A 287 9.11 13.04 16.01
N GLY A 288 8.98 11.78 16.44
CA GLY A 288 7.91 11.27 17.29
C GLY A 288 6.83 10.44 16.59
N GLY A 289 6.81 10.43 15.25
CA GLY A 289 5.97 9.55 14.44
C GLY A 289 6.43 8.09 14.54
N ILE A 290 5.54 7.13 14.30
CA ILE A 290 5.80 5.71 14.64
C ILE A 290 5.43 4.80 13.47
N LEU A 291 6.44 4.16 12.86
CA LEU A 291 6.24 2.98 12.01
C LEU A 291 6.03 1.76 12.91
N ARG A 292 4.79 1.40 13.22
CA ARG A 292 4.49 0.32 14.17
C ARG A 292 4.88 -1.05 13.61
N GLU A 293 4.61 -1.25 12.33
CA GLU A 293 5.05 -2.39 11.53
C GLU A 293 5.56 -1.86 10.19
N PHE A 294 6.61 -2.48 9.66
CA PHE A 294 7.17 -2.17 8.36
C PHE A 294 7.67 -3.47 7.71
N GLU A 295 7.07 -3.87 6.59
CA GLU A 295 7.43 -5.12 5.91
C GLU A 295 7.36 -4.98 4.39
N LYS A 296 8.44 -5.32 3.68
CA LYS A 296 8.45 -5.52 2.21
C LYS A 296 7.84 -4.37 1.40
N ASN A 297 8.15 -3.14 1.79
CA ASN A 297 7.75 -1.95 1.07
C ASN A 297 8.76 -1.61 -0.03
N THR A 298 8.29 -0.97 -1.09
CA THR A 298 9.12 -0.61 -2.26
C THR A 298 9.01 0.88 -2.53
N PHE A 299 10.15 1.56 -2.67
CA PHE A 299 10.25 3.00 -2.89
C PHE A 299 11.05 3.28 -4.16
N THR A 300 10.40 3.87 -5.17
CA THR A 300 11.01 4.02 -6.51
C THR A 300 10.63 5.34 -7.17
N SER A 301 11.50 5.84 -8.06
CA SER A 301 11.17 6.99 -8.92
C SER A 301 10.68 8.26 -8.18
N HIS A 302 11.12 8.49 -6.94
CA HIS A 302 10.91 9.76 -6.22
C HIS A 302 11.89 10.84 -6.70
N THR A 303 11.54 12.13 -6.58
CA THR A 303 12.52 13.22 -6.85
C THR A 303 13.50 13.43 -5.70
N GLU A 304 13.15 13.00 -4.48
CA GLU A 304 14.04 12.92 -3.31
C GLU A 304 14.40 11.45 -3.01
N ALA A 305 14.74 11.12 -1.76
CA ALA A 305 14.94 9.75 -1.33
C ALA A 305 13.61 9.01 -1.07
N GLY A 306 13.66 7.69 -0.90
CA GLY A 306 12.45 6.91 -0.60
C GLY A 306 11.81 7.29 0.73
N MET A 307 12.64 7.51 1.75
CA MET A 307 12.17 7.87 3.09
C MET A 307 13.07 8.90 3.78
N LEU A 308 12.44 9.73 4.63
CA LEU A 308 13.08 10.57 5.62
C LEU A 308 12.48 10.24 6.99
N LEU A 309 13.31 9.90 7.98
CA LEU A 309 12.86 9.53 9.33
C LEU A 309 13.92 9.82 10.40
N ASP A 310 13.54 9.68 11.67
CA ASP A 310 14.48 9.71 12.80
C ASP A 310 15.17 8.36 13.01
N ALA A 311 16.25 8.36 13.81
CA ALA A 311 17.01 7.18 14.18
C ALA A 311 16.18 6.09 14.92
N GLU A 312 15.14 6.52 15.66
CA GLU A 312 14.29 5.64 16.46
C GLU A 312 13.35 4.78 15.59
N ASN A 313 13.00 5.26 14.40
CA ASN A 313 12.20 4.52 13.44
C ASN A 313 13.05 3.63 12.51
N VAL A 314 14.36 3.90 12.35
CA VAL A 314 15.24 3.05 11.52
C VAL A 314 15.27 1.61 12.03
N ARG A 315 15.28 1.39 13.35
CA ARG A 315 15.28 0.04 13.94
C ARG A 315 14.03 -0.79 13.59
N LYS A 316 12.98 -0.14 13.10
CA LYS A 316 11.68 -0.76 12.80
C LYS A 316 11.57 -1.18 11.33
N LEU A 317 12.53 -0.78 10.49
CA LEU A 317 12.56 -1.13 9.08
C LEU A 317 12.99 -2.59 8.92
N ASP A 318 12.37 -3.30 7.98
CA ASP A 318 12.78 -4.65 7.60
C ASP A 318 13.85 -4.61 6.50
N ALA A 319 14.66 -5.67 6.43
CA ALA A 319 15.74 -5.79 5.45
C ALA A 319 15.25 -6.08 4.01
N ALA A 320 14.00 -6.51 3.82
CA ALA A 320 13.46 -6.89 2.51
C ALA A 320 12.84 -5.70 1.76
N SER A 321 12.56 -4.60 2.44
CA SER A 321 12.16 -3.34 1.80
C SER A 321 13.27 -2.76 0.92
N THR A 322 12.90 -2.10 -0.18
CA THR A 322 13.84 -1.61 -1.20
C THR A 322 13.71 -0.12 -1.46
N PHE A 323 14.85 0.53 -1.72
CA PHE A 323 14.95 1.98 -1.93
C PHE A 323 15.82 2.36 -3.14
N THR A 324 16.21 1.38 -3.95
CA THR A 324 17.19 1.52 -5.04
C THR A 324 16.58 1.70 -6.44
N GLY A 325 15.26 1.84 -6.59
CA GLY A 325 14.59 1.91 -7.89
C GLY A 325 14.47 3.32 -8.50
N GLY A 326 15.59 4.03 -8.64
CA GLY A 326 15.65 5.30 -9.37
C GLY A 326 15.07 6.51 -8.63
N ASN A 327 15.21 6.52 -7.30
CA ASN A 327 14.93 7.70 -6.49
C ASN A 327 15.99 8.77 -6.77
N GLY A 328 15.67 10.05 -6.53
CA GLY A 328 16.64 11.14 -6.65
C GLY A 328 17.90 10.86 -5.83
N ARG A 329 17.74 10.16 -4.69
CA ARG A 329 18.84 9.51 -3.96
C ARG A 329 18.38 8.13 -3.49
N ASN A 330 19.11 7.08 -3.88
CA ASN A 330 18.82 5.69 -3.49
C ASN A 330 19.33 5.37 -2.08
N VAL A 331 18.76 6.05 -1.09
CA VAL A 331 19.13 5.93 0.33
C VAL A 331 17.86 5.99 1.20
N VAL A 332 18.02 5.59 2.46
CA VAL A 332 17.09 5.97 3.54
C VAL A 332 17.70 7.14 4.30
N GLU A 333 17.07 8.31 4.29
CA GLU A 333 17.61 9.49 4.98
C GLU A 333 17.17 9.55 6.44
N VAL A 334 18.13 9.86 7.30
CA VAL A 334 17.98 9.97 8.75
C VAL A 334 18.20 11.42 9.16
N THR A 335 17.20 12.03 9.77
CA THR A 335 17.30 13.39 10.29
C THR A 335 18.33 13.47 11.43
N PRO A 336 18.88 14.66 11.72
CA PRO A 336 19.66 14.87 12.94
C PRO A 336 18.87 14.36 14.16
N SER A 337 19.42 13.37 14.84
CA SER A 337 18.69 12.61 15.86
C SER A 337 19.65 11.78 16.71
N SER A 338 19.09 11.06 17.67
CA SER A 338 19.85 10.31 18.66
C SER A 338 19.31 8.90 18.78
N VAL A 339 20.19 7.93 18.97
CA VAL A 339 19.82 6.59 19.40
C VAL A 339 19.74 6.59 20.91
N ASN A 340 18.53 6.39 21.44
CA ASN A 340 18.25 6.43 22.89
C ASN A 340 17.63 5.12 23.38
N GLY A 341 17.48 5.00 24.70
CA GLY A 341 16.78 3.90 25.36
C GLY A 341 17.65 3.07 26.29
N THR A 342 17.05 2.08 26.93
CA THR A 342 17.73 1.22 27.91
C THR A 342 18.33 -0.05 27.30
N ASN A 343 17.97 -0.37 26.05
CA ASN A 343 18.38 -1.59 25.36
C ASN A 343 19.26 -1.25 24.15
N GLU A 344 20.10 -2.21 23.75
CA GLU A 344 20.89 -2.11 22.51
C GLU A 344 19.96 -1.96 21.30
N VAL A 345 20.24 -0.98 20.45
CA VAL A 345 19.55 -0.73 19.20
C VAL A 345 20.39 -1.30 18.06
N THR A 346 19.78 -2.11 17.21
CA THR A 346 20.46 -2.70 16.04
C THR A 346 19.88 -2.13 14.75
N TRP A 347 20.75 -1.71 13.84
CA TRP A 347 20.40 -1.43 12.45
C TRP A 347 20.90 -2.56 11.55
N MET A 348 20.02 -2.99 10.65
CA MET A 348 20.26 -4.10 9.74
C MET A 348 20.71 -3.60 8.37
N ALA A 349 21.46 -4.41 7.63
CA ALA A 349 21.71 -4.11 6.22
C ALA A 349 20.45 -4.44 5.41
N PHE A 350 20.10 -3.59 4.45
CA PHE A 350 19.08 -3.94 3.47
C PHE A 350 19.61 -5.00 2.48
N ALA A 351 18.71 -5.87 2.02
CA ALA A 351 19.04 -6.90 1.04
C ALA A 351 19.53 -6.29 -0.28
N ASP A 352 18.99 -5.13 -0.68
CA ASP A 352 19.39 -4.38 -1.88
C ASP A 352 20.61 -3.47 -1.66
N LYS A 353 21.26 -3.56 -0.49
CA LYS A 353 22.43 -2.76 -0.08
C LYS A 353 22.16 -1.24 -0.05
N THR A 354 20.90 -0.81 0.10
CA THR A 354 20.55 0.59 0.36
C THR A 354 21.37 1.17 1.53
N PRO A 355 22.02 2.34 1.38
CA PRO A 355 22.65 3.04 2.49
C PRO A 355 21.66 3.78 3.39
N TYR A 356 22.00 3.90 4.67
CA TYR A 356 21.43 4.92 5.56
C TYR A 356 22.21 6.21 5.39
N ARG A 357 21.54 7.33 5.08
CA ARG A 357 22.18 8.63 4.95
C ARG A 357 21.89 9.52 6.15
N ILE A 358 22.92 9.97 6.85
CA ILE A 358 22.82 10.79 8.05
C ILE A 358 22.92 12.27 7.70
N ASN A 359 21.84 13.02 7.98
CA ASN A 359 21.69 14.42 7.55
C ASN A 359 22.18 15.46 8.58
N GLY A 360 23.09 15.12 9.50
CA GLY A 360 23.67 16.07 10.44
C GLY A 360 24.31 15.40 11.67
N GLU A 361 24.02 15.92 12.87
CA GLU A 361 24.49 15.31 14.11
C GLU A 361 23.69 14.04 14.44
N PHE A 362 24.43 12.96 14.68
CA PHE A 362 23.89 11.68 15.10
C PHE A 362 24.55 11.25 16.41
N THR A 363 23.79 11.25 17.50
CA THR A 363 24.31 10.90 18.81
C THR A 363 23.90 9.49 19.25
N ILE A 364 24.80 8.80 19.93
CA ILE A 364 24.60 7.45 20.44
C ILE A 364 24.66 7.54 21.96
N ASN A 365 23.49 7.44 22.60
CA ASN A 365 23.32 7.56 24.04
C ASN A 365 23.08 6.21 24.73
N THR A 366 22.93 5.14 23.95
CA THR A 366 22.76 3.76 24.41
C THR A 366 23.62 2.81 23.56
N GLY A 367 23.50 1.50 23.76
CA GLY A 367 24.18 0.54 22.90
C GLY A 367 23.66 0.63 21.46
N PHE A 368 24.56 0.80 20.49
CA PHE A 368 24.20 0.88 19.08
C PHE A 368 25.04 -0.10 18.26
N ARG A 369 24.36 -1.07 17.64
CA ARG A 369 24.97 -2.11 16.81
C ARG A 369 24.62 -1.91 15.35
N LEU A 370 25.63 -1.98 14.49
CA LEU A 370 25.48 -2.11 13.05
C LEU A 370 25.77 -3.56 12.66
N SER A 371 24.80 -4.21 12.03
CA SER A 371 24.98 -5.56 11.49
C SER A 371 25.95 -5.57 10.30
N PRO A 372 26.57 -6.72 9.97
CA PRO A 372 27.40 -6.85 8.78
C PRO A 372 26.72 -6.34 7.51
N GLY A 373 27.50 -5.67 6.66
CA GLY A 373 27.02 -5.12 5.38
C GLY A 373 26.29 -3.78 5.48
N VAL A 374 26.08 -3.22 6.68
CA VAL A 374 25.48 -1.88 6.80
C VAL A 374 26.40 -0.83 6.21
N THR A 375 25.84 0.03 5.36
CA THR A 375 26.48 1.25 4.89
C THR A 375 25.78 2.47 5.48
N MET A 376 26.52 3.31 6.19
CA MET A 376 26.12 4.65 6.59
C MET A 376 26.91 5.69 5.77
N GLU A 377 26.18 6.54 5.07
CA GLU A 377 26.71 7.69 4.34
C GLU A 377 26.40 8.98 5.10
N MET A 378 27.38 9.86 5.23
CA MET A 378 27.25 11.09 6.00
C MET A 378 27.15 12.26 5.04
N ASN A 379 26.12 13.10 5.21
CA ASN A 379 26.07 14.38 4.52
C ASN A 379 27.25 15.27 4.94
N ARG A 380 27.47 16.32 4.14
CA ARG A 380 28.52 17.29 4.40
C ARG A 380 28.44 17.79 5.85
N ASP A 381 29.57 17.76 6.54
CA ASP A 381 29.74 18.17 7.94
C ASP A 381 28.94 17.39 9.01
N ALA A 382 28.22 16.33 8.62
CA ALA A 382 27.57 15.42 9.57
C ALA A 382 28.60 14.78 10.52
N VAL A 383 28.17 14.42 11.73
CA VAL A 383 29.04 13.92 12.80
C VAL A 383 28.37 12.76 13.53
N ILE A 384 29.14 11.73 13.82
CA ILE A 384 28.72 10.63 14.71
C ILE A 384 29.36 10.86 16.08
N ARG A 385 28.55 10.93 17.13
CA ARG A 385 29.00 11.14 18.51
C ARG A 385 28.58 9.98 19.39
N VAL A 386 29.53 9.19 19.87
CA VAL A 386 29.30 8.18 20.91
C VAL A 386 29.49 8.83 22.27
N ASN A 387 28.39 9.08 22.97
CA ASN A 387 28.40 9.69 24.30
C ASN A 387 28.80 8.68 25.37
N SER A 388 29.16 9.17 26.56
CA SER A 388 29.67 8.34 27.66
C SER A 388 28.71 7.24 28.13
N SER A 389 27.41 7.41 27.90
CA SER A 389 26.36 6.44 28.26
C SER A 389 26.11 5.36 27.20
N GLY A 390 26.65 5.51 25.99
CA GLY A 390 26.41 4.61 24.86
C GLY A 390 27.66 3.89 24.38
N TYR A 391 27.51 3.04 23.37
CA TYR A 391 28.64 2.46 22.64
C TYR A 391 28.29 2.22 21.17
N LEU A 392 29.29 2.21 20.30
CA LEU A 392 29.14 1.78 18.90
C LEU A 392 29.79 0.42 18.68
N SER A 393 29.00 -0.55 18.23
CA SER A 393 29.48 -1.83 17.73
C SER A 393 29.27 -1.95 16.22
N ALA A 394 30.29 -1.62 15.44
CA ALA A 394 30.33 -1.80 13.99
C ALA A 394 31.23 -2.98 13.62
N LYS A 395 30.65 -4.18 13.59
CA LYS A 395 31.36 -5.43 13.30
C LYS A 395 30.87 -6.04 12.00
N GLY A 396 31.62 -5.83 10.93
CA GLY A 396 31.40 -6.50 9.66
C GLY A 396 32.02 -7.90 9.60
N THR A 397 31.92 -8.51 8.44
CA THR A 397 32.71 -9.69 8.05
C THR A 397 33.69 -9.31 6.94
N ALA A 398 34.57 -10.23 6.55
CA ALA A 398 35.52 -10.00 5.46
C ALA A 398 34.82 -9.65 4.13
N THR A 399 33.61 -10.17 3.90
CA THR A 399 32.82 -9.96 2.68
C THR A 399 31.69 -8.94 2.86
N GLU A 400 31.20 -8.74 4.09
CA GLU A 400 30.13 -7.81 4.40
C GLU A 400 30.60 -6.81 5.45
N LYS A 401 31.47 -5.90 5.02
CA LYS A 401 32.00 -4.85 5.88
C LYS A 401 30.90 -3.89 6.33
N VAL A 402 31.08 -3.31 7.51
CA VAL A 402 30.33 -2.10 7.89
C VAL A 402 31.05 -0.88 7.32
N VAL A 403 30.35 -0.01 6.60
CA VAL A 403 30.94 1.14 5.92
C VAL A 403 30.40 2.44 6.51
N LEU A 404 31.29 3.30 6.98
CA LEU A 404 31.02 4.67 7.40
C LEU A 404 31.78 5.62 6.45
N THR A 405 31.07 6.32 5.56
CA THR A 405 31.71 7.19 4.55
C THR A 405 30.94 8.48 4.28
N GLY A 406 31.53 9.43 3.57
CA GLY A 406 30.81 10.60 3.07
C GLY A 406 29.83 10.24 1.95
N ALA A 407 28.68 10.91 1.89
CA ALA A 407 27.70 10.77 0.81
C ALA A 407 28.29 11.10 -0.57
N GLU A 408 29.30 11.98 -0.60
CA GLU A 408 30.23 12.08 -1.72
C GLU A 408 31.58 11.50 -1.29
N ARG A 409 32.23 10.78 -2.21
CA ARG A 409 33.52 10.10 -1.95
C ARG A 409 34.71 11.04 -2.08
N THR A 410 34.61 12.20 -1.41
CA THR A 410 35.62 13.26 -1.40
C THR A 410 36.34 13.28 -0.05
N ALA A 411 37.66 13.42 -0.03
CA ALA A 411 38.40 13.51 1.23
C ALA A 411 37.92 14.72 2.08
N GLY A 412 37.78 14.55 3.40
CA GLY A 412 37.31 15.64 4.26
C GLY A 412 35.87 16.10 3.99
N TYR A 413 34.96 15.19 3.64
CA TYR A 413 33.56 15.52 3.31
C TYR A 413 32.67 15.72 4.55
N TRP A 414 32.77 14.82 5.53
CA TRP A 414 31.99 14.89 6.77
C TRP A 414 32.89 15.11 7.99
N ARG A 415 32.33 15.41 9.15
CA ARG A 415 33.12 15.87 10.30
C ARG A 415 33.89 14.75 11.00
N GLY A 416 33.39 13.52 10.95
CA GLY A 416 34.02 12.33 11.52
C GLY A 416 33.24 11.70 12.66
N LEU A 417 33.80 10.61 13.18
CA LEU A 417 33.29 9.87 14.32
C LEU A 417 34.07 10.25 15.58
N ILE A 418 33.37 10.61 16.65
CA ILE A 418 33.98 10.89 17.95
C ILE A 418 33.40 10.00 19.04
N CYS A 419 34.28 9.39 19.84
CA CYS A 419 33.91 8.50 20.93
C CYS A 419 34.40 9.06 22.28
N TYR A 420 33.44 9.30 23.18
CA TYR A 420 33.66 9.67 24.58
C TYR A 420 33.44 8.50 25.54
N SER A 421 32.93 7.37 25.03
CA SER A 421 32.53 6.22 25.82
C SER A 421 33.72 5.38 26.29
N GLN A 422 33.60 4.91 27.54
CA GLN A 422 34.56 4.00 28.18
C GLN A 422 34.14 2.53 28.00
N ASP A 423 33.00 2.27 27.36
CA ASP A 423 32.47 0.92 27.19
C ASP A 423 33.40 0.09 26.29
N SER A 424 33.72 -1.13 26.71
CA SER A 424 34.61 -2.01 25.95
C SER A 424 33.99 -2.53 24.66
N LYS A 425 32.67 -2.36 24.48
CA LYS A 425 31.94 -2.71 23.26
C LYS A 425 32.07 -1.68 22.15
N ASN A 426 32.79 -0.57 22.37
CA ASN A 426 33.16 0.35 21.29
C ASN A 426 34.14 -0.34 20.33
N VAL A 427 33.67 -0.65 19.13
CA VAL A 427 34.43 -1.47 18.19
C VAL A 427 34.14 -1.12 16.73
N LEU A 428 35.22 -1.04 15.96
CA LEU A 428 35.24 -1.03 14.50
C LEU A 428 36.01 -2.28 14.06
N GLU A 429 35.33 -3.26 13.46
CA GLU A 429 35.94 -4.53 13.08
C GLU A 429 35.45 -4.96 11.70
N ASN A 430 36.37 -5.29 10.79
CA ASN A 430 36.05 -5.54 9.37
C ASN A 430 35.18 -4.41 8.80
N ALA A 431 35.64 -3.16 8.97
CA ALA A 431 34.88 -1.97 8.65
C ALA A 431 35.64 -1.04 7.69
N GLU A 432 34.98 0.00 7.23
CA GLU A 432 35.60 1.12 6.51
C GLU A 432 35.15 2.43 7.15
N VAL A 433 36.10 3.31 7.49
CA VAL A 433 35.81 4.68 7.92
C VAL A 433 36.57 5.64 7.02
N THR A 434 35.85 6.36 6.17
CA THR A 434 36.47 7.12 5.09
C THR A 434 35.92 8.52 4.93
N ASN A 435 36.72 9.41 4.35
CA ASN A 435 36.28 10.70 3.83
C ASN A 435 35.79 11.70 4.88
N ALA A 436 36.20 11.57 6.14
CA ALA A 436 35.86 12.50 7.21
C ALA A 436 36.97 13.55 7.44
N GLY A 437 36.78 14.43 8.43
CA GLY A 437 37.69 15.53 8.73
C GLY A 437 37.43 16.80 7.92
N SER A 438 36.18 17.11 7.58
CA SER A 438 35.82 18.39 6.96
C SER A 438 36.20 19.59 7.85
N GLY A 439 35.88 19.48 9.13
CA GLY A 439 36.17 20.46 10.17
C GLY A 439 36.93 19.86 11.36
N ILE A 440 37.25 20.72 12.32
CA ILE A 440 37.78 20.29 13.62
C ILE A 440 36.72 19.44 14.32
N ILE A 441 37.10 18.22 14.69
CA ILE A 441 36.24 17.30 15.44
C ILE A 441 36.39 17.52 16.94
N VAL A 442 37.62 17.71 17.44
CA VAL A 442 37.93 18.03 18.85
C VAL A 442 39.37 18.54 18.99
N SER A 443 39.63 19.41 19.98
CA SER A 443 40.99 19.89 20.37
C SER A 443 41.90 20.33 19.21
N GLY A 444 41.33 21.05 18.23
CA GLY A 444 42.05 21.52 17.06
C GLY A 444 42.43 20.42 16.04
N LYS A 445 41.99 19.18 16.24
CA LYS A 445 42.27 18.05 15.35
C LYS A 445 41.09 17.82 14.41
N LYS A 446 41.39 17.44 13.18
CA LYS A 446 40.45 16.83 12.23
C LYS A 446 40.82 15.35 12.13
N ALA A 447 39.83 14.45 12.06
CA ALA A 447 40.12 13.03 11.91
C ALA A 447 38.93 12.26 11.31
N ASN A 448 39.20 11.05 10.78
CA ASN A 448 38.13 10.08 10.51
C ASN A 448 37.51 9.58 11.82
N VAL A 449 38.36 9.19 12.76
CA VAL A 449 37.97 8.70 14.09
C VAL A 449 38.73 9.46 15.18
N ALA A 450 38.01 9.96 16.19
CA ALA A 450 38.57 10.55 17.39
C ALA A 450 38.10 9.78 18.64
N ILE A 451 39.04 9.34 19.47
CA ILE A 451 38.77 8.75 20.78
C ILE A 451 39.20 9.79 21.81
N TYR A 452 38.23 10.35 22.54
CA TYR A 452 38.46 11.56 23.32
C TYR A 452 37.91 11.45 24.74
N GLY A 453 38.74 11.82 25.70
CA GLY A 453 38.37 11.92 27.11
C GLY A 453 38.95 10.80 27.97
N THR A 454 38.87 11.00 29.28
CA THR A 454 39.45 10.10 30.28
C THR A 454 38.84 8.71 30.18
N LYS A 455 39.68 7.69 29.97
CA LYS A 455 39.35 6.27 29.80
C LYS A 455 38.43 5.96 28.62
N ALA A 456 38.22 6.90 27.70
CA ALA A 456 37.51 6.59 26.46
C ALA A 456 38.30 5.52 25.70
N ALA A 457 37.62 4.51 25.18
CA ALA A 457 38.27 3.35 24.57
C ALA A 457 37.52 2.88 23.33
N MET A 458 38.25 2.46 22.30
CA MET A 458 37.69 1.80 21.13
C MET A 458 38.67 0.79 20.54
N THR A 459 38.18 -0.41 20.24
CA THR A 459 38.97 -1.41 19.50
C THR A 459 38.75 -1.23 18.01
N ILE A 460 39.83 -1.11 17.23
CA ILE A 460 39.79 -0.93 15.78
C ILE A 460 40.66 -2.01 15.14
N ARG A 461 40.05 -2.94 14.41
CA ARG A 461 40.72 -4.09 13.77
C ARG A 461 40.22 -4.32 12.36
N ASN A 462 41.10 -4.78 11.46
CA ASN A 462 40.77 -5.12 10.07
C ASN A 462 39.95 -4.03 9.37
N THR A 463 40.22 -2.76 9.71
CA THR A 463 39.43 -1.61 9.26
C THR A 463 40.25 -0.78 8.29
N ARG A 464 39.62 -0.35 7.20
CA ARG A 464 40.21 0.60 6.26
C ARG A 464 39.89 2.03 6.70
N ILE A 465 40.91 2.85 6.93
CA ILE A 465 40.78 4.24 7.37
C ILE A 465 41.47 5.15 6.36
N SER A 466 40.69 5.92 5.60
CA SER A 466 41.23 6.65 4.44
C SER A 466 40.54 7.97 4.12
N GLY A 467 41.21 8.86 3.39
CA GLY A 467 40.63 10.10 2.89
C GLY A 467 40.30 11.12 3.99
N SER A 468 40.97 11.05 5.13
CA SER A 468 40.76 12.03 6.20
C SER A 468 41.30 13.41 5.81
N GLY A 469 40.54 14.47 6.09
CA GLY A 469 41.01 15.86 6.05
C GLY A 469 42.00 16.24 7.18
N GLY A 470 42.34 15.29 8.05
CA GLY A 470 43.40 15.38 9.05
C GLY A 470 44.01 14.00 9.33
N TYR A 471 43.97 13.56 10.59
CA TYR A 471 44.50 12.25 11.00
C TYR A 471 43.56 11.11 10.60
N GLY A 472 44.09 9.90 10.39
CA GLY A 472 43.25 8.71 10.30
C GLY A 472 42.51 8.47 11.63
N VAL A 473 43.28 8.30 12.71
CA VAL A 473 42.77 8.17 14.08
C VAL A 473 43.47 9.16 15.00
N PHE A 474 42.70 9.86 15.82
CA PHE A 474 43.19 10.68 16.92
C PHE A 474 42.79 10.07 18.26
N VAL A 475 43.74 9.93 19.19
CA VAL A 475 43.52 9.45 20.57
C VAL A 475 44.06 10.49 21.54
N SER A 476 43.19 11.08 22.37
CA SER A 476 43.58 12.10 23.34
C SER A 476 44.32 11.51 24.53
N TYR A 477 44.94 12.39 25.34
CA TYR A 477 45.48 12.01 26.65
C TYR A 477 44.42 11.28 27.50
N GLY A 478 44.80 10.13 28.06
CA GLY A 478 43.94 9.30 28.91
C GLY A 478 42.91 8.44 28.16
N ALA A 479 42.79 8.55 26.84
CA ALA A 479 42.02 7.63 25.99
C ALA A 479 42.89 6.48 25.48
N SER A 480 42.28 5.44 24.92
CA SER A 480 43.01 4.27 24.42
C SER A 480 42.40 3.65 23.16
N ALA A 481 43.28 3.07 22.35
CA ALA A 481 42.93 2.13 21.28
C ALA A 481 43.74 0.83 21.49
N ASN A 482 43.41 -0.23 20.75
CA ASN A 482 44.20 -1.46 20.75
C ASN A 482 45.67 -1.21 20.36
N THR A 483 46.59 -1.93 21.00
CA THR A 483 48.05 -1.72 20.87
C THR A 483 48.58 -1.96 19.46
N ASP A 484 47.89 -2.79 18.69
CA ASP A 484 48.21 -3.15 17.32
C ASP A 484 47.43 -2.31 16.28
N LEU A 485 46.82 -1.20 16.69
CA LEU A 485 46.03 -0.29 15.83
C LEU A 485 46.69 0.00 14.47
N MET A 486 48.00 0.25 14.45
CA MET A 486 48.72 0.59 13.21
C MET A 486 49.01 -0.61 12.31
N THR A 487 49.11 -1.83 12.86
CA THR A 487 49.55 -3.02 12.11
C THR A 487 48.38 -3.89 11.62
N VAL A 488 47.24 -3.86 12.32
CA VAL A 488 46.05 -4.66 11.98
C VAL A 488 45.02 -3.92 11.13
N ASN A 489 45.29 -2.67 10.76
CA ASN A 489 44.40 -1.83 9.96
C ASN A 489 45.11 -1.28 8.73
N THR A 490 44.34 -0.87 7.73
CA THR A 490 44.87 -0.27 6.50
C THR A 490 44.61 1.24 6.52
N PHE A 491 45.66 2.03 6.31
CA PHE A 491 45.57 3.49 6.28
C PHE A 491 46.07 4.04 4.95
N GLU A 492 45.28 4.90 4.32
CA GLU A 492 45.57 5.43 3.00
C GLU A 492 45.12 6.89 2.90
N THR A 493 45.85 7.74 2.17
CA THR A 493 45.38 9.07 1.73
C THR A 493 44.83 10.00 2.84
N ASN A 494 45.36 9.90 4.06
CA ASN A 494 45.05 10.84 5.14
C ASN A 494 45.93 12.10 5.02
N ALA A 495 45.34 13.28 5.24
CA ALA A 495 46.05 14.56 5.06
C ALA A 495 47.15 14.79 6.12
N GLN A 496 47.04 14.16 7.29
CA GLN A 496 48.06 14.14 8.33
C GLN A 496 48.50 12.69 8.61
N THR A 497 49.22 12.46 9.71
CA THR A 497 49.66 11.10 10.06
C THR A 497 48.48 10.16 10.25
N ASN A 498 48.71 8.87 10.00
CA ASN A 498 47.67 7.84 10.12
C ASN A 498 47.08 7.78 11.52
N VAL A 499 47.93 7.90 12.54
CA VAL A 499 47.54 7.87 13.95
C VAL A 499 48.27 8.98 14.71
N LEU A 500 47.55 9.69 15.58
CA LEU A 500 48.11 10.55 16.63
C LEU A 500 47.59 10.07 17.99
N ILE A 501 48.51 9.75 18.90
CA ILE A 501 48.20 9.41 20.30
C ILE A 501 48.90 10.44 21.18
N GLU A 502 48.11 11.24 21.91
CA GLU A 502 48.63 12.15 22.93
C GLU A 502 49.03 11.36 24.18
N LYS A 503 50.25 11.61 24.65
CA LYS A 503 50.85 10.92 25.80
C LYS A 503 50.86 11.76 27.04
#